data_AF-A0A7X8SS80-F1
#
_entry.id   AF-A0A7X8SS80-F1
#
_cell.length_a   1.000
_cell.length_b   1.000
_cell.length_c   1.000
_cell.angle_alpha   90.00
_cell.angle_beta   90.00
_cell.angle_gamma   90.00
#
_symmetry.space_group_name_H-M   'P 1'
#
loop_
_entity.id
_entity.type
_entity.pdbx_description
1 polymer ?
#
loop_
_entity_poly.entity_id
_entity_poly.type
_entity_poly.pdbx_seq_one_letter_code
_entity_poly.pdbx_strand_id
1 'polypeptide(L)'
;MTDDDLVTLALSLPEATEGAHFGTRDFRVRGKIFMTLPGPDFCVVKLTPDQQQLAMATLPQHIEPVPGGWGLKGSTRLFHHDAHADAVQTLVRRAWRNVAPKSITLTED
;
A
#
# COMPACT_ATOMS: atom_id res chain seq x y z
N MET A 1 -11.40 -7.61 0.97
CA MET A 1 -10.22 -8.38 1.41
C MET A 1 -10.05 -8.18 2.91
N THR A 2 -9.84 -9.24 3.70
CA THR A 2 -9.68 -9.11 5.16
C THR A 2 -8.30 -8.55 5.54
N ASP A 3 -8.12 -8.12 6.79
CA ASP A 3 -6.80 -7.72 7.32
C ASP A 3 -5.78 -8.84 7.18
N ASP A 4 -6.14 -10.08 7.52
CA ASP A 4 -5.24 -11.23 7.45
C ASP A 4 -4.83 -11.58 6.00
N ASP A 5 -5.77 -11.47 5.06
CA ASP A 5 -5.46 -11.63 3.63
C ASP A 5 -4.49 -10.54 3.16
N LEU A 6 -4.72 -9.29 3.60
CA LEU A 6 -3.90 -8.14 3.22
C LEU A 6 -2.47 -8.26 3.78
N VAL A 7 -2.35 -8.72 5.02
CA VAL A 7 -1.07 -9.02 5.68
C VAL A 7 -0.34 -10.12 4.93
N THR A 8 -1.04 -11.22 4.62
CA THR A 8 -0.49 -12.35 3.88
C THR A 8 0.03 -11.91 2.51
N LEU A 9 -0.74 -11.10 1.80
CA LEU A 9 -0.35 -10.50 0.53
C LEU A 9 0.90 -9.60 0.66
N ALA A 10 0.95 -8.74 1.68
CA ALA A 10 2.07 -7.82 1.85
C ALA A 10 3.37 -8.58 2.18
N LEU A 11 3.28 -9.61 3.01
CA LEU A 11 4.41 -10.45 3.42
C LEU A 11 4.82 -11.48 2.38
N SER A 12 3.98 -11.76 1.37
CA SER A 12 4.38 -12.60 0.24
C SER A 12 5.29 -11.87 -0.75
N LEU A 13 5.43 -10.54 -0.64
CA LEU A 13 6.28 -9.76 -1.54
C LEU A 13 7.76 -9.95 -1.17
N PRO A 14 8.68 -9.96 -2.16
CA PRO A 14 10.08 -10.23 -1.89
C PRO A 14 10.70 -9.26 -0.89
N GLU A 15 11.43 -9.82 0.09
CA GLU A 15 12.08 -9.08 1.18
C GLU A 15 11.12 -8.17 1.98
N ALA A 16 9.82 -8.44 1.93
CA ALA A 16 8.85 -7.75 2.77
C ALA A 16 8.95 -8.22 4.21
N THR A 17 8.86 -7.26 5.13
CA THR A 17 8.90 -7.49 6.58
C THR A 17 7.80 -6.68 7.24
N GLU A 18 7.30 -7.21 8.34
CA GLU A 18 6.39 -6.48 9.22
C GLU A 18 7.19 -5.74 10.30
N GLY A 19 6.75 -4.52 10.61
CA GLY A 19 7.27 -3.74 11.71
C GLY A 19 6.18 -2.88 12.34
N ALA A 20 6.62 -1.93 13.16
CA ALA A 20 5.73 -0.93 13.72
C ALA A 20 6.43 0.43 13.83
N HIS A 21 5.68 1.48 13.59
CA HIS A 21 6.11 2.86 13.76
C HIS A 21 5.03 3.64 14.50
N PHE A 22 5.40 4.27 15.62
CA PHE A 22 4.46 4.96 16.52
C PHE A 22 3.23 4.12 16.90
N GLY A 23 3.42 2.81 17.11
CA GLY A 23 2.33 1.89 17.45
C GLY A 23 1.42 1.48 16.29
N THR A 24 1.68 1.97 15.07
CA THR A 24 0.98 1.55 13.85
C THR A 24 1.75 0.41 13.19
N ARG A 25 1.05 -0.68 12.86
CA ARG A 25 1.60 -1.81 12.10
C ARG A 25 1.98 -1.34 10.70
N ASP A 26 3.17 -1.70 10.25
CA ASP A 26 3.68 -1.30 8.93
C ASP A 26 4.43 -2.43 8.22
N PHE A 27 4.51 -2.30 6.89
CA PHE A 27 5.12 -3.28 6.01
C PHE A 27 6.17 -2.61 5.17
N ARG A 28 7.33 -3.25 5.13
CA ARG A 28 8.57 -2.65 4.65
C ARG A 28 9.30 -3.56 3.71
N VAL A 29 9.98 -2.98 2.73
CA VAL A 29 11.02 -3.65 1.97
C VAL A 29 12.34 -2.91 2.21
N ARG A 30 13.35 -3.65 2.70
CA ARG A 30 14.65 -3.09 3.13
C ARG A 30 14.51 -1.82 3.98
N GLY A 31 13.62 -1.86 4.97
CA GLY A 31 13.39 -0.78 5.93
C GLY A 31 12.50 0.37 5.45
N LYS A 32 12.12 0.42 4.16
CA LYS A 32 11.23 1.45 3.61
C LYS A 32 9.77 0.99 3.65
N ILE A 33 8.91 1.78 4.30
CA ILE A 33 7.48 1.51 4.40
C ILE A 33 6.80 1.68 3.03
N PHE A 34 6.08 0.64 2.60
CA PHE A 34 5.18 0.72 1.44
C PHE A 34 3.71 0.64 1.81
N MET A 35 3.37 0.04 2.95
CA MET A 35 2.01 -0.06 3.46
C MET A 35 1.97 0.08 4.98
N THR A 36 0.93 0.71 5.52
CA THR A 36 0.60 0.68 6.95
C THR A 36 -0.83 0.21 7.17
N LEU A 37 -1.08 -0.39 8.35
CA LEU A 37 -2.41 -0.84 8.78
C LEU A 37 -2.73 -0.17 10.13
N PRO A 38 -3.28 1.07 10.12
CA PRO A 38 -3.57 1.83 11.33
C PRO A 38 -4.78 1.33 12.12
N GLY A 39 -5.65 0.54 11.50
CA GLY A 39 -6.87 0.00 12.10
C GLY A 39 -7.64 -0.83 11.06
N PRO A 40 -8.87 -1.27 11.40
CA PRO A 40 -9.64 -2.20 10.57
C PRO A 40 -10.31 -1.55 9.35
N ASP A 41 -10.40 -0.22 9.30
CA ASP A 41 -11.22 0.45 8.28
C ASP A 41 -10.50 0.55 6.92
N PHE A 42 -9.18 0.78 6.95
CA PHE A 42 -8.37 0.98 5.76
C PHE A 42 -6.90 0.70 6.04
N CYS A 43 -6.16 0.39 4.98
CA CYS A 43 -4.71 0.46 4.97
C CYS A 43 -4.26 1.75 4.27
N VAL A 44 -3.00 2.14 4.48
CA VAL A 44 -2.38 3.24 3.74
C VAL A 44 -1.28 2.68 2.86
N VAL A 45 -1.35 2.91 1.55
CA VAL A 45 -0.35 2.49 0.56
C VAL A 45 0.45 3.68 0.03
N LYS A 46 1.74 3.45 -0.26
CA LYS A 46 2.66 4.45 -0.79
C LYS A 46 2.62 4.50 -2.32
N LEU A 47 1.79 5.37 -2.88
CA LEU A 47 1.75 5.63 -4.32
C LEU A 47 2.60 6.86 -4.69
N THR A 48 2.90 7.03 -5.98
CA THR A 48 3.28 8.35 -6.50
C THR A 48 2.04 9.24 -6.60
N PRO A 49 2.17 10.58 -6.62
CA PRO A 49 1.02 11.47 -6.80
C PRO A 49 0.18 11.13 -8.05
N ASP A 50 0.82 10.85 -9.18
CA ASP A 50 0.13 10.50 -10.43
C ASP A 50 -0.61 9.16 -10.32
N GLN A 51 0.00 8.16 -9.66
CA GLN A 51 -0.65 6.88 -9.42
C GLN A 51 -1.85 7.02 -8.46
N GLN A 52 -1.73 7.88 -7.44
CA GLN A 52 -2.85 8.19 -6.54
C GLN A 52 -4.00 8.87 -7.29
N GLN A 53 -3.71 9.87 -8.13
CA GLN A 53 -4.73 10.54 -8.95
C GLN A 53 -5.43 9.55 -9.88
N LEU A 54 -4.68 8.68 -10.55
CA LEU A 54 -5.26 7.64 -11.40
C LEU A 54 -6.13 6.67 -10.58
N ALA A 55 -5.67 6.22 -9.41
CA ALA A 55 -6.43 5.33 -8.54
C ALA A 55 -7.72 5.98 -8.04
N MET A 56 -7.70 7.27 -7.71
CA MET A 56 -8.90 8.02 -7.34
C MET A 56 -9.90 8.14 -8.51
N ALA A 57 -9.40 8.30 -9.74
CA ALA A 57 -10.26 8.36 -10.92
C ALA A 57 -10.91 7.01 -11.25
N THR A 58 -10.23 5.88 -10.97
CA THR A 58 -10.72 4.53 -11.29
C THR A 58 -11.46 3.84 -10.15
N LEU A 59 -11.17 4.20 -8.89
CA LEU A 59 -11.73 3.60 -7.68
C LEU A 59 -12.23 4.69 -6.70
N PRO A 60 -13.08 5.64 -7.13
CA PRO A 60 -13.41 6.84 -6.35
C PRO A 60 -14.10 6.56 -5.01
N GLN A 61 -14.72 5.39 -4.84
CA GLN A 61 -15.38 4.99 -3.59
C GLN A 61 -14.47 4.24 -2.61
N HIS A 62 -13.28 3.82 -3.06
CA HIS A 62 -12.41 2.92 -2.29
C HIS A 62 -11.03 3.52 -2.00
N ILE A 63 -10.78 4.74 -2.46
CA ILE A 63 -9.48 5.40 -2.38
C ILE A 63 -9.65 6.85 -1.93
N GLU A 64 -8.85 7.26 -0.96
CA GLU A 64 -8.74 8.65 -0.53
C GLU A 64 -7.29 9.04 -0.25
N PRO A 65 -6.87 10.29 -0.54
CA PRO A 65 -5.58 10.77 -0.05
C PRO A 65 -5.62 10.88 1.47
N VAL A 66 -4.53 10.51 2.14
CA VAL A 66 -4.37 10.83 3.57
C VAL A 66 -4.40 12.35 3.75
N PRO A 67 -5.13 12.91 4.72
CA PRO A 67 -5.20 14.37 4.89
C PRO A 67 -3.83 15.06 5.03
N GLY A 68 -3.69 16.22 4.40
CA GLY A 68 -2.51 17.07 4.50
C GLY A 68 -1.33 16.65 3.62
N GLY A 69 -0.12 17.03 4.05
CA GLY A 69 1.10 16.87 3.24
C GLY A 69 1.47 15.43 2.90
N TRP A 70 0.99 14.44 3.66
CA TRP A 70 1.21 13.03 3.37
C TRP A 70 0.43 12.57 2.14
N GLY A 71 -0.85 12.95 2.02
CA GLY A 71 -1.67 12.67 0.85
C GLY A 71 -1.15 13.35 -0.40
N LEU A 72 -0.76 14.64 -0.28
CA LEU A 72 -0.11 15.38 -1.38
C LEU A 72 1.16 14.68 -1.91
N LYS A 73 1.80 13.84 -1.11
CA LYS A 73 2.97 13.01 -1.46
C LYS A 73 2.62 11.54 -1.74
N GLY A 74 1.37 11.25 -2.09
CA GLY A 74 0.88 9.94 -2.53
C GLY A 74 0.57 8.93 -1.44
N SER A 75 0.55 9.33 -0.16
CA SER A 75 0.08 8.42 0.91
C SER A 75 -1.43 8.29 0.80
N THR A 76 -1.91 7.07 0.55
CA THR A 76 -3.27 6.83 0.03
C THR A 76 -3.99 5.82 0.90
N ARG A 77 -5.15 6.19 1.46
CA ARG A 77 -6.07 5.27 2.12
C ARG A 77 -6.70 4.36 1.07
N LEU A 78 -6.74 3.07 1.37
CA LEU A 78 -7.39 2.04 0.59
C LEU A 78 -8.36 1.28 1.51
N PHE A 79 -9.65 1.42 1.24
CA PHE A 79 -10.72 0.72 1.95
C PHE A 79 -10.81 -0.72 1.43
N HIS A 80 -9.86 -1.56 1.84
CA HIS A 80 -9.62 -2.90 1.28
C HIS A 80 -10.73 -3.90 1.58
N HIS A 81 -11.58 -3.64 2.57
CA HIS A 81 -12.76 -4.47 2.85
C HIS A 81 -13.80 -4.37 1.73
N ASP A 82 -14.02 -3.17 1.20
CA ASP A 82 -15.05 -2.90 0.18
C ASP A 82 -14.51 -2.96 -1.25
N ALA A 83 -13.19 -2.75 -1.43
CA ALA A 83 -12.55 -2.80 -2.74
C ALA A 83 -12.48 -4.22 -3.32
N HIS A 84 -12.55 -4.31 -4.66
CA HIS A 84 -12.26 -5.55 -5.39
C HIS A 84 -10.85 -6.06 -5.07
N ALA A 85 -10.72 -7.37 -4.82
CA ALA A 85 -9.46 -7.99 -4.41
C ALA A 85 -8.31 -7.73 -5.41
N ASP A 86 -8.58 -7.80 -6.71
CA ASP A 86 -7.57 -7.55 -7.75
C ASP A 86 -7.03 -6.11 -7.73
N ALA A 87 -7.91 -5.14 -7.42
CA ALA A 87 -7.52 -3.75 -7.26
C ALA A 87 -6.63 -3.56 -6.03
N VAL A 88 -7.01 -4.15 -4.90
CA VAL A 88 -6.21 -4.15 -3.66
C VAL A 88 -4.83 -4.74 -3.93
N GLN A 89 -4.77 -5.92 -4.54
CA GLN A 89 -3.50 -6.57 -4.86
C GLN A 89 -2.62 -5.72 -5.78
N THR A 90 -3.23 -5.12 -6.80
CA THR A 90 -2.52 -4.26 -7.75
C THR A 90 -1.89 -3.04 -7.06
N LEU A 91 -2.64 -2.38 -6.19
CA LEU A 91 -2.18 -1.18 -5.49
C LEU A 91 -1.12 -1.48 -4.44
N VAL A 92 -1.25 -2.58 -3.70
CA VAL A 92 -0.23 -3.03 -2.72
C VAL A 92 1.07 -3.40 -3.42
N ARG A 93 1.02 -4.18 -4.51
CA ARG A 93 2.21 -4.51 -5.32
C ARG A 93 2.85 -3.26 -5.90
N ARG A 94 2.05 -2.31 -6.40
CA ARG A 94 2.55 -1.04 -6.94
C ARG A 94 3.25 -0.21 -5.85
N ALA A 95 2.68 -0.15 -4.65
CA ALA A 95 3.28 0.55 -3.52
C ALA A 95 4.63 -0.07 -3.12
N TRP A 96 4.71 -1.40 -3.06
CA TRP A 96 5.99 -2.10 -2.83
C TRP A 96 7.01 -1.76 -3.92
N ARG A 97 6.64 -1.87 -5.21
CA ARG A 97 7.52 -1.52 -6.34
C ARG A 97 8.05 -0.09 -6.27
N ASN A 98 7.25 0.87 -5.80
CA ASN A 98 7.66 2.27 -5.69
C ASN A 98 8.81 2.50 -4.70
N VAL A 99 9.00 1.62 -3.72
CA VAL A 99 10.05 1.78 -2.69
C VAL A 99 11.10 0.66 -2.72
N ALA A 100 10.80 -0.45 -3.39
CA ALA A 100 11.70 -1.57 -3.58
C ALA A 100 12.94 -1.16 -4.38
N PRO A 101 14.13 -1.65 -4.01
CA PRO A 101 15.32 -1.51 -4.84
C PRO A 101 15.12 -2.12 -6.23
N LYS A 102 15.65 -1.45 -7.25
CA LYS A 102 15.60 -1.91 -8.66
C LYS A 102 16.12 -3.34 -8.86
N SER A 103 17.09 -3.77 -8.04
CA SER A 103 17.67 -5.11 -8.12
C SER A 103 16.66 -6.22 -7.85
N ILE A 104 15.65 -5.97 -7.02
CA ILE A 104 14.62 -6.96 -6.66
C ILE A 104 13.45 -6.90 -7.64
N THR A 105 13.05 -5.68 -8.06
CA THR A 105 11.92 -5.52 -8.99
C THR A 105 12.20 -6.13 -10.36
N LEU A 106 13.45 -6.15 -10.81
CA LEU A 106 13.87 -6.78 -12.08
C LEU A 106 13.81 -8.32 -12.07
N THR A 107 13.58 -8.94 -10.90
CA THR A 107 13.47 -10.41 -10.78
C THR A 107 12.02 -10.89 -10.92
N GLU A 108 11.04 -9.98 -10.96
CA GLU A 108 9.59 -10.29 -11.01
C GLU A 108 8.88 -9.83 -12.30
N ASP A 109 9.56 -9.14 -13.22
CA ASP A 109 9.05 -8.79 -14.56
C ASP A 109 9.44 -9.87 -15.59
#